data_AF-A0A9E0RXA6-F1
#
_entry.id   AF-A0A9E0RXA6-F1
#
_cell.length_a   1.000
_cell.length_b   1.000
_cell.length_c   1.000
_cell.angle_alpha   90.00
_cell.angle_beta   90.00
_cell.angle_gamma   90.00
#
_symmetry.space_group_name_H-M   'P 1'
#
loop_
_entity.id
_entity.type
_entity.pdbx_description
1 polymer ?
#
loop_
_entity_poly.entity_id
_entity_poly.type
_entity_poly.pdbx_seq_one_letter_code
_entity_poly.pdbx_strand_id
1 'polypeptide(L)'
;PLTPNGKIDRKALPAPVRAVATASTEYVAPSNELEEAIADVWKSLLDLPQVGRQDNIFDLGANSLLTAQANQRLSTKLGKKVSLVSMFRYPTIETLADHLGDDETAPQQQQQKRSQARADRRKDAAARRRAMREAQ
;
A
#
# COMPACT_ATOMS: atom_id res chain seq x y z
N PRO A 1 -7.11 24.92 -23.87
CA PRO A 1 -7.75 25.78 -24.88
C PRO A 1 -9.28 25.67 -24.87
N LEU A 2 -9.95 26.82 -24.85
CA LEU A 2 -11.41 26.94 -24.86
C LEU A 2 -11.87 27.28 -26.29
N THR A 3 -13.01 26.74 -26.71
CA THR A 3 -13.70 27.17 -27.94
C THR A 3 -14.33 28.56 -27.74
N PRO A 4 -14.68 29.29 -28.81
CA PRO A 4 -15.37 30.60 -28.73
C PRO A 4 -16.69 30.57 -27.94
N ASN A 5 -17.29 29.39 -27.73
CA ASN A 5 -18.50 29.20 -26.94
C ASN A 5 -18.22 28.79 -25.47
N GLY A 6 -16.99 29.00 -24.97
CA GLY A 6 -16.62 28.71 -23.59
C GLY A 6 -16.54 27.21 -23.22
N LYS A 7 -16.70 26.31 -24.20
CA LYS A 7 -16.54 24.86 -23.99
C LYS A 7 -15.09 24.45 -24.16
N ILE A 8 -14.63 23.47 -23.37
CA ILE A 8 -13.28 22.90 -23.45
C ILE A 8 -13.10 22.25 -24.83
N ASP A 9 -12.13 22.75 -25.60
CA ASP A 9 -11.78 22.20 -26.90
C ASP A 9 -10.91 20.96 -26.72
N ARG A 10 -11.56 19.79 -26.69
CA ARG A 10 -10.88 18.49 -26.53
C ARG A 10 -9.93 18.16 -27.69
N LYS A 11 -10.04 18.81 -28.85
CA LYS A 11 -9.14 18.60 -30.01
C LYS A 11 -7.90 19.48 -29.98
N ALA A 12 -7.99 20.63 -29.34
CA ALA A 12 -6.85 21.51 -29.10
C ALA A 12 -6.12 21.19 -27.78
N LEU A 13 -6.61 20.22 -26.99
CA LEU A 13 -5.80 19.65 -25.91
C LEU A 13 -4.55 19.02 -26.54
N PRO A 14 -3.34 19.37 -26.06
CA PRO A 14 -2.14 18.64 -26.45
C PRO A 14 -2.38 17.15 -26.26
N ALA A 15 -1.97 16.33 -27.23
CA ALA A 15 -1.97 14.89 -27.03
C ALA A 15 -1.28 14.61 -25.68
N PRO A 16 -1.86 13.77 -24.79
CA PRO A 16 -1.18 13.41 -23.57
C PRO A 16 0.16 12.85 -24.01
N VAL A 17 1.23 13.59 -23.74
CA VAL A 17 2.57 13.11 -24.02
C VAL A 17 2.67 11.91 -23.10
N ARG A 18 2.59 10.72 -23.70
CA ARG A 18 3.03 9.49 -23.07
C ARG A 18 4.54 9.63 -22.99
N ALA A 19 4.99 10.60 -22.18
CA ALA A 19 6.31 10.54 -21.62
C ALA A 19 6.34 9.13 -21.07
N VAL A 20 7.27 8.31 -21.57
CA VAL A 20 7.77 7.20 -20.78
C VAL A 20 7.88 7.80 -19.39
N ALA A 21 7.08 7.30 -18.45
CA ALA A 21 7.00 7.82 -17.09
C ALA A 21 8.35 7.55 -16.44
N THR A 22 9.36 8.25 -16.93
CA THR A 22 10.61 8.54 -16.28
C THR A 22 10.12 9.34 -15.11
N ALA A 23 10.06 8.67 -13.96
CA ALA A 23 9.67 9.29 -12.72
C ALA A 23 10.32 10.67 -12.69
N SER A 24 9.52 11.71 -12.51
CA SER A 24 10.00 13.07 -12.34
C SER A 24 10.86 13.24 -11.07
N THR A 25 11.03 12.15 -10.33
CA THR A 25 11.89 11.97 -9.16
C THR A 25 13.25 11.42 -9.61
N GLU A 26 14.32 11.95 -9.02
CA GLU A 26 15.67 11.43 -9.19
C GLU A 26 15.70 9.92 -8.93
N TYR A 27 16.31 9.15 -9.83
CA TYR A 27 16.36 7.69 -9.68
C TYR A 27 17.18 7.32 -8.44
N VAL A 28 16.53 6.68 -7.48
CA VAL A 28 17.17 6.11 -6.28
C VAL A 28 17.02 4.60 -6.33
N ALA A 29 18.14 3.88 -6.38
CA ALA A 29 18.13 2.43 -6.44
C ALA A 29 17.54 1.80 -5.15
N PRO A 30 16.85 0.65 -5.25
CA PRO A 30 16.51 -0.19 -4.11
C PRO A 30 17.73 -0.43 -3.21
N SER A 31 17.55 -0.32 -1.89
CA SER A 31 18.65 -0.35 -0.92
C SER A 31 18.72 -1.65 -0.10
N ASN A 32 17.71 -2.51 -0.17
CA ASN A 32 17.65 -3.78 0.56
C ASN A 32 16.96 -4.89 -0.26
N GLU A 33 17.12 -6.14 0.15
CA GLU A 33 16.59 -7.32 -0.56
C GLU A 33 15.05 -7.28 -0.73
N LEU A 34 14.35 -6.71 0.25
CA LEU A 34 12.89 -6.57 0.22
C LEU A 34 12.46 -5.57 -0.85
N GLU A 35 13.13 -4.42 -0.94
CA GLU A 35 12.92 -3.42 -1.96
C GLU A 35 13.27 -3.94 -3.35
N GLU A 36 14.38 -4.68 -3.48
CA GLU A 36 14.74 -5.35 -4.75
C GLU A 36 13.65 -6.33 -5.18
N ALA A 37 13.13 -7.13 -4.25
CA ALA A 37 12.06 -8.07 -4.54
C ALA A 37 10.79 -7.37 -5.04
N ILE A 38 10.46 -6.21 -4.46
CA ILE A 38 9.34 -5.37 -4.87
C ILE A 38 9.60 -4.72 -6.24
N ALA A 39 10.78 -4.14 -6.44
CA ALA A 39 11.21 -3.52 -7.69
C ALA A 39 11.11 -4.49 -8.86
N ASP A 40 11.56 -5.74 -8.69
CA ASP A 40 11.47 -6.77 -9.72
C ASP A 40 10.04 -7.09 -10.14
N VAL A 41 9.12 -7.18 -9.16
CA VAL A 41 7.71 -7.42 -9.45
C VAL A 41 7.15 -6.26 -10.25
N TRP A 42 7.49 -5.02 -9.91
CA TRP A 42 7.00 -3.84 -10.62
C TRP A 42 7.58 -3.70 -12.02
N LYS A 43 8.90 -3.87 -12.20
CA LYS A 43 9.56 -3.92 -13.51
C LYS A 43 8.88 -4.93 -14.44
N SER A 44 8.65 -6.15 -13.94
CA SER A 44 8.05 -7.23 -14.74
C SER A 44 6.57 -7.03 -15.07
N LEU A 45 5.83 -6.25 -14.29
CA LEU A 45 4.41 -6.00 -14.52
C LEU A 45 4.15 -4.76 -15.38
N LEU A 46 4.99 -3.74 -15.24
CA LEU A 46 4.87 -2.47 -15.95
C LEU A 46 5.70 -2.42 -17.24
N ASP A 47 6.49 -3.48 -17.50
CA ASP A 47 7.43 -3.56 -18.64
C ASP A 47 8.40 -2.37 -18.65
N LEU A 48 8.95 -2.06 -17.48
CA LEU A 48 9.87 -0.95 -17.28
C LEU A 48 11.30 -1.46 -17.08
N PRO A 49 12.32 -0.81 -17.68
CA PRO A 49 13.71 -1.22 -17.53
C PRO A 49 14.24 -0.97 -16.11
N GLN A 50 13.75 0.08 -15.44
CA GLN A 50 14.17 0.48 -14.12
C GLN A 50 13.01 1.10 -13.35
N VAL A 51 13.01 0.91 -12.03
CA VAL A 51 12.07 1.53 -11.10
C VAL A 51 12.85 1.90 -9.84
N GLY A 52 12.79 3.17 -9.46
CA GLY A 52 13.41 3.72 -8.25
C GLY A 52 12.59 3.42 -7.00
N ARG A 53 13.24 3.42 -5.83
CA ARG A 53 12.59 3.08 -4.56
C ARG A 53 11.51 4.09 -4.13
N GLN A 54 11.61 5.32 -4.63
CA GLN A 54 10.66 6.41 -4.37
C GLN A 54 9.61 6.57 -5.47
N ASP A 55 9.67 5.74 -6.52
CA ASP A 55 8.70 5.83 -7.62
C ASP A 55 7.34 5.32 -7.15
N ASN A 56 6.32 6.12 -7.39
CA ASN A 56 4.95 5.74 -7.11
C ASN A 56 4.44 4.82 -8.22
N ILE A 57 4.01 3.62 -7.86
CA ILE A 57 3.54 2.61 -8.81
C ILE A 57 2.38 3.09 -9.70
N PHE A 58 1.53 4.00 -9.20
CA PHE A 58 0.40 4.55 -9.94
C PHE A 58 0.83 5.62 -10.94
N ASP A 59 1.87 6.39 -10.62
CA ASP A 59 2.46 7.37 -11.53
C ASP A 59 3.21 6.67 -12.68
N LEU A 60 3.73 5.46 -12.42
CA LEU A 60 4.29 4.57 -13.43
C LEU A 60 3.22 3.88 -14.32
N GLY A 61 1.93 4.09 -14.03
CA GLY A 61 0.83 3.57 -14.82
C GLY A 61 0.20 2.27 -14.30
N ALA A 62 0.46 1.87 -13.05
CA ALA A 62 -0.28 0.76 -12.46
C ALA A 62 -1.77 1.10 -12.32
N ASN A 63 -2.60 0.11 -12.64
CA ASN A 63 -4.05 0.13 -12.46
C ASN A 63 -4.47 -0.97 -11.46
N SER A 64 -5.74 -0.99 -11.08
CA SER A 64 -6.26 -1.95 -10.10
C SER A 64 -5.95 -3.42 -10.41
N LEU A 65 -5.93 -3.79 -11.69
CA LEU A 65 -5.60 -5.16 -12.11
C LEU A 65 -4.12 -5.45 -11.91
N LEU A 66 -3.24 -4.54 -12.32
CA LEU A 66 -1.79 -4.66 -12.12
C LEU A 66 -1.44 -4.68 -10.63
N THR A 67 -2.08 -3.84 -9.82
CA THR A 67 -1.88 -3.82 -8.35
C THR A 67 -2.31 -5.15 -7.72
N ALA A 68 -3.44 -5.73 -8.16
CA ALA A 68 -3.87 -7.05 -7.68
C ALA A 68 -2.90 -8.17 -8.09
N GLN A 69 -2.37 -8.14 -9.32
CA GLN A 69 -1.35 -9.09 -9.76
C GLN A 69 -0.04 -8.93 -8.99
N ALA A 70 0.38 -7.69 -8.75
CA ALA A 70 1.55 -7.37 -7.94
C ALA A 70 1.38 -7.92 -6.50
N ASN A 71 0.21 -7.72 -5.91
CA ASN A 71 -0.13 -8.24 -4.59
C ASN A 71 0.03 -9.77 -4.50
N GLN A 72 -0.51 -10.49 -5.49
CA GLN A 72 -0.41 -11.95 -5.54
C GLN A 72 1.05 -12.40 -5.71
N ARG A 73 1.79 -11.81 -6.65
CA ARG A 73 3.21 -12.16 -6.91
C ARG A 73 4.09 -11.87 -5.69
N LEU A 74 3.90 -10.73 -5.04
CA LEU A 74 4.64 -10.38 -3.82
C LEU A 74 4.30 -11.32 -2.67
N SER A 75 3.03 -11.65 -2.49
CA SER A 75 2.63 -12.56 -1.41
C SER A 75 3.25 -13.96 -1.58
N THR A 76 3.33 -14.44 -2.83
CA THR A 76 4.02 -15.70 -3.14
C THR A 76 5.53 -15.59 -2.94
N LYS A 77 6.17 -14.52 -3.43
CA LYS A 77 7.63 -14.33 -3.37
C LYS A 77 8.14 -14.15 -1.94
N LEU A 78 7.37 -13.46 -1.09
CA LEU A 78 7.70 -13.18 0.31
C LEU A 78 7.18 -14.25 1.28
N GLY A 79 6.38 -15.21 0.81
CA GLY A 79 5.77 -16.23 1.67
C GLY A 79 4.80 -15.70 2.74
N LYS A 80 4.41 -14.42 2.68
CA LYS A 80 3.48 -13.78 3.61
C LYS A 80 2.39 -13.02 2.88
N LYS A 81 1.22 -12.88 3.53
CA LYS A 81 0.08 -12.19 2.92
C LYS A 81 0.33 -10.68 2.90
N VAL A 82 0.54 -10.11 1.72
CA VAL A 82 0.55 -8.67 1.53
C VAL A 82 -0.90 -8.18 1.43
N SER A 83 -1.27 -7.15 2.17
CA SER A 83 -2.61 -6.56 2.07
C SER A 83 -2.70 -5.69 0.82
N LEU A 84 -3.75 -5.88 0.01
CA LEU A 84 -4.00 -5.01 -1.15
C LEU A 84 -4.19 -3.55 -0.71
N VAL A 85 -4.82 -3.32 0.44
CA VAL A 85 -4.99 -1.98 1.02
C VAL A 85 -3.64 -1.33 1.31
N SER A 86 -2.64 -2.11 1.75
CA SER A 86 -1.30 -1.59 2.02
C SER A 86 -0.61 -1.11 0.75
N MET A 87 -0.85 -1.73 -0.41
CA MET A 87 -0.26 -1.28 -1.68
C MET A 87 -0.84 0.07 -2.17
N PHE A 88 -2.09 0.37 -1.81
CA PHE A 88 -2.67 1.69 -2.08
C PHE A 88 -2.21 2.75 -1.06
N ARG A 89 -1.99 2.35 0.19
CA ARG A 89 -1.55 3.24 1.26
C ARG A 89 -0.06 3.59 1.17
N TYR A 90 0.75 2.65 0.70
CA TYR A 90 2.19 2.73 0.58
C TYR A 90 2.57 2.46 -0.88
N PRO A 91 2.41 3.48 -1.75
CA PRO A 91 2.48 3.29 -3.21
C PRO A 91 3.91 3.27 -3.75
N THR A 92 4.92 3.50 -2.90
CA THR A 92 6.34 3.49 -3.27
C THR A 92 7.03 2.23 -2.70
N ILE A 93 8.14 1.82 -3.30
CA ILE A 93 8.88 0.62 -2.87
C ILE A 93 9.34 0.80 -1.42
N GLU A 94 9.93 1.97 -1.11
CA GLU A 94 10.41 2.31 0.23
C GLU A 94 9.29 2.19 1.28
N THR A 95 8.16 2.88 1.07
CA THR A 95 7.07 2.88 2.06
C THR A 95 6.42 1.50 2.22
N LEU A 96 6.34 0.71 1.14
CA LEU A 96 5.82 -0.65 1.20
C LEU A 96 6.80 -1.60 1.89
N ALA A 97 8.10 -1.48 1.62
CA ALA A 97 9.15 -2.26 2.25
C ALA A 97 9.21 -1.96 3.76
N ASP A 98 9.18 -0.69 4.16
CA ASP A 98 9.15 -0.28 5.56
C ASP A 98 7.95 -0.90 6.29
N HIS A 99 6.75 -0.79 5.71
CA HIS A 99 5.55 -1.37 6.29
C HIS A 99 5.62 -2.90 6.42
N LEU A 100 6.23 -3.58 5.45
CA LEU A 100 6.37 -5.03 5.46
C LEU A 100 7.53 -5.50 6.37
N GLY A 101 8.56 -4.68 6.58
CA GLY A 101 9.67 -4.93 7.49
C GLY A 101 9.28 -4.73 8.96
N ASP A 102 8.40 -3.76 9.23
CA ASP A 102 7.78 -3.59 10.55
C ASP A 102 6.93 -4.80 10.96
N ASP A 103 6.29 -5.49 10.00
CA ASP A 103 5.55 -6.73 10.26
C ASP A 103 6.47 -7.93 10.61
N GLU A 104 7.76 -7.89 10.26
CA GLU A 104 8.75 -8.88 10.73
C GLU A 104 9.30 -8.56 12.13
N THR A 105 9.36 -7.27 12.50
CA THR A 105 9.86 -6.83 13.82
C THR A 105 8.75 -6.64 14.86
N ALA A 106 7.47 -6.65 14.46
CA ALA A 106 6.34 -6.64 15.37
C ALA A 106 5.96 -8.07 15.77
N PRO A 107 6.31 -8.55 16.99
CA PRO A 107 5.81 -9.82 17.46
C PRO A 107 4.28 -9.79 17.44
N GLN A 108 3.68 -10.85 16.92
CA GLN A 108 2.24 -11.16 16.82
C GLN A 108 1.43 -10.93 18.14
N GLN A 109 2.11 -10.59 19.23
CA GLN A 109 1.56 -10.17 20.51
C GLN A 109 0.82 -8.82 20.48
N GLN A 110 1.13 -7.87 19.59
CA GLN A 110 0.48 -6.53 19.60
C GLN A 110 -0.98 -6.59 19.08
N GLN A 111 -1.24 -7.43 18.07
CA GLN A 111 -2.58 -7.66 17.50
C GLN A 111 -3.48 -8.43 18.47
N GLN A 112 -2.91 -9.39 19.22
CA GLN A 112 -3.59 -10.16 20.27
C GLN A 112 -3.86 -9.31 21.52
N LYS A 113 -2.90 -8.49 21.98
CA LYS A 113 -3.12 -7.57 23.12
C LYS A 113 -4.24 -6.56 22.86
N ARG A 114 -4.39 -6.07 21.62
CA ARG A 114 -5.49 -5.16 21.24
C ARG A 114 -6.85 -5.84 21.19
N SER A 115 -6.93 -7.13 20.84
CA SER A 115 -8.18 -7.89 20.87
C SER A 115 -8.55 -8.36 22.29
N GLN A 116 -7.58 -8.80 23.10
CA GLN A 116 -7.78 -9.13 24.52
C GLN A 116 -8.18 -7.92 25.36
N ALA A 117 -7.51 -6.77 25.20
CA ALA A 117 -7.84 -5.56 25.96
C ALA A 117 -9.27 -5.04 25.69
N ARG A 118 -9.86 -5.37 24.53
CA ARG A 118 -11.28 -5.09 24.23
C ARG A 118 -12.22 -6.10 24.88
N ALA A 119 -11.79 -7.36 24.99
CA ALA A 119 -12.57 -8.43 25.63
C ALA A 119 -12.60 -8.30 27.17
N ASP A 120 -11.48 -7.91 27.79
CA ASP A 120 -11.38 -7.79 29.25
C ASP A 120 -12.20 -6.62 29.80
N ARG A 121 -12.22 -5.47 29.10
CA ARG A 121 -13.10 -4.33 29.45
C ARG A 121 -14.59 -4.68 29.43
N ARG A 122 -15.02 -5.65 28.62
CA ARG A 122 -16.42 -6.12 28.60
C ARG A 122 -16.76 -6.97 29.82
N LYS A 123 -15.81 -7.73 30.35
CA LYS A 123 -16.03 -8.60 31.53
C LYS A 123 -16.10 -7.79 32.83
N ASP A 124 -15.24 -6.78 33.00
CA ASP A 124 -15.25 -5.92 34.20
C ASP A 124 -16.55 -5.12 34.37
N ALA A 125 -17.16 -4.67 33.27
CA ALA A 125 -18.44 -3.96 33.32
C ALA A 125 -19.62 -4.87 33.72
N ALA A 126 -19.54 -6.16 33.42
CA ALA A 126 -20.57 -7.14 33.78
C ALA A 126 -20.48 -7.56 35.26
N ALA A 127 -19.26 -7.68 35.80
CA ALA A 127 -19.04 -8.04 37.20
C ALA A 127 -19.59 -6.98 38.17
N ARG A 128 -19.41 -5.69 37.85
CA ARG A 128 -19.92 -4.58 38.68
C ARG A 128 -21.46 -4.54 38.78
N ARG A 129 -22.16 -5.00 37.74
CA ARG A 129 -23.64 -5.09 37.74
C ARG A 129 -24.18 -6.27 38.54
N ARG A 130 -23.40 -7.33 38.73
CA ARG A 130 -23.79 -8.47 39.59
C ARG A 130 -23.61 -8.13 41.06
N ALA A 131 -22.49 -7.51 41.44
CA ALA A 131 -22.22 -7.14 42.83
C ALA A 131 -23.22 -6.13 43.42
N MET A 132 -23.78 -5.22 42.60
CA MET A 132 -24.84 -4.29 43.06
C MET A 132 -26.19 -4.97 43.30
N ARG A 133 -26.42 -6.18 42.79
CA ARG A 133 -27.71 -6.88 42.88
C ARG A 133 -27.78 -7.86 44.06
N GLU A 134 -26.64 -8.22 44.65
CA GLU A 134 -26.54 -9.11 45.83
C GLU A 134 -26.45 -8.35 47.16
N ALA A 135 -26.36 -7.01 47.12
CA ALA A 135 -26.28 -6.13 48.30
C ALA A 135 -27.62 -5.47 48.68
N GLN A 136 -28.74 -6.00 48.17
CA GLN A 136 -30.11 -5.63 48.53
C GLN A 136 -30.84 -6.85 49.08
#